data_AF-A0A0N4YNR7-F1
#
_entry.id   AF-A0A0N4YNR7-F1
#
_cell.length_a   1.000
_cell.length_b   1.000
_cell.length_c   1.000
_cell.angle_alpha   90.00
_cell.angle_beta   90.00
_cell.angle_gamma   90.00
#
_symmetry.space_group_name_H-M   'P 1'
#
loop_
_entity.id
_entity.type
_entity.pdbx_description
1 polymer ?
#
loop_
_entity_poly.entity_id
_entity_poly.type
_entity_poly.pdbx_seq_one_letter_code
_entity_poly.pdbx_strand_id
1 'polypeptide(L)'
;MTAAVVLKKECRDQPLEKVVVFNDRAELVRKVEFELQAGINEVHLENVTGNVIYDSVRVDGRGDGVIHDVQLTERAAVHEETDSPKVAEIRSRHEAKQKQLNELRDRQSVLKRRIDVLDKVVEGAGESVVRPPKTSGESFVLSQDTLENLTNFYNFYEESSTSVRSQLRGVNAEVEKAERELSAIQDELNRAESDSYEQRFSKSIVVTLESEKGGLVELKVSYQVHGARWHPTYDLRVCTTGEKSLKHYLLWL
;
A
#
# COMPACT_ATOMS: atom_id res chain seq x y z
N MET A 1 -5.02 -4.12 -45.01
CA MET A 1 -5.42 -4.33 -43.61
C MET A 1 -5.07 -3.08 -42.86
N THR A 2 -6.04 -2.17 -42.71
CA THR A 2 -5.87 -0.93 -41.94
C THR A 2 -5.74 -1.34 -40.48
N ALA A 3 -4.67 -0.93 -39.79
CA ALA A 3 -4.49 -1.22 -38.37
C ALA A 3 -5.64 -0.58 -37.58
N ALA A 4 -6.21 -1.32 -36.63
CA ALA A 4 -7.27 -0.80 -35.77
C ALA A 4 -6.71 0.32 -34.89
N VAL A 5 -7.44 1.44 -34.82
CA VAL A 5 -7.06 2.58 -33.99
C VAL A 5 -7.49 2.31 -32.55
N VAL A 6 -6.56 2.31 -31.60
CA VAL A 6 -6.85 2.03 -30.19
C VAL A 6 -7.07 3.34 -29.44
N LEU A 7 -8.24 3.49 -28.82
CA LEU A 7 -8.62 4.64 -27.99
C LEU A 7 -8.84 4.17 -26.56
N LYS A 8 -8.25 4.85 -25.57
CA LYS A 8 -8.28 4.43 -24.17
C LYS A 8 -8.86 5.51 -23.27
N LYS A 9 -9.68 5.12 -22.31
CA LYS A 9 -10.18 5.98 -21.24
C LYS A 9 -10.27 5.26 -19.92
N GLU A 10 -9.93 5.96 -18.86
CA GLU A 10 -10.08 5.50 -17.48
C GLU A 10 -11.55 5.46 -17.06
N CYS A 11 -12.02 4.30 -16.58
CA CYS A 11 -13.41 4.11 -16.14
C CYS A 11 -13.78 5.03 -14.98
N ARG A 12 -12.83 5.28 -14.06
CA ARG A 12 -13.02 6.12 -12.86
C ARG A 12 -13.36 7.57 -13.20
N ASP A 13 -12.87 8.07 -14.33
CA ASP A 13 -13.04 9.47 -14.75
C ASP A 13 -14.32 9.69 -15.57
N GLN A 14 -15.00 8.61 -15.98
CA GLN A 14 -16.22 8.73 -16.78
C GLN A 14 -17.45 8.95 -15.90
N PRO A 15 -18.40 9.81 -16.33
CA PRO A 15 -19.60 10.11 -15.54
C PRO A 15 -20.50 8.86 -15.38
N LEU A 16 -21.02 8.71 -14.16
CA LEU A 16 -22.01 7.71 -13.81
C LEU A 16 -23.42 8.27 -14.05
N GLU A 17 -24.16 7.71 -15.00
CA GLU A 17 -25.49 8.19 -15.39
C GLU A 17 -26.59 7.63 -14.48
N LYS A 18 -26.50 6.33 -14.13
CA LYS A 18 -27.53 5.64 -13.35
C LYS A 18 -26.92 4.53 -12.51
N VAL A 19 -27.45 4.37 -11.30
CA VAL A 19 -27.17 3.23 -10.42
C VAL A 19 -28.49 2.61 -9.99
N VAL A 20 -28.60 1.29 -10.13
CA VAL A 20 -29.72 0.51 -9.60
C VAL A 20 -29.16 -0.52 -8.63
N VAL A 21 -29.55 -0.42 -7.36
CA VAL A 21 -29.08 -1.34 -6.32
C VAL A 21 -30.12 -2.45 -6.13
N PHE A 22 -29.69 -3.69 -6.35
CA PHE A 22 -30.44 -4.91 -6.03
C PHE A 22 -30.00 -5.43 -4.65
N ASN A 23 -30.66 -6.48 -4.19
CA ASN A 23 -30.39 -7.04 -2.86
C ASN A 23 -28.93 -7.55 -2.72
N ASP A 24 -28.37 -8.09 -3.80
CA ASP A 24 -27.07 -8.78 -3.82
C ASP A 24 -26.03 -8.16 -4.78
N ARG A 25 -26.43 -7.17 -5.59
CA ARG A 25 -25.59 -6.53 -6.61
C ARG A 25 -26.07 -5.13 -6.95
N ALA A 26 -25.28 -4.37 -7.71
CA ALA A 26 -25.73 -3.13 -8.34
C ALA A 26 -25.50 -3.17 -9.85
N GLU A 27 -26.40 -2.58 -10.60
CA GLU A 27 -26.20 -2.23 -12.02
C GLU A 27 -25.75 -0.79 -12.10
N LEU A 28 -24.61 -0.57 -12.77
CA LEU A 28 -24.04 0.73 -13.04
C LEU A 28 -24.15 1.01 -14.53
N VAL A 29 -24.44 2.26 -14.85
CA VAL A 29 -24.54 2.74 -16.23
C VAL A 29 -23.66 3.98 -16.35
N ARG A 30 -22.63 3.89 -17.19
CA ARG A 30 -21.70 4.99 -17.47
C ARG A 30 -21.87 5.48 -18.90
N LYS A 31 -21.74 6.79 -19.07
CA LYS A 31 -21.72 7.44 -20.37
C LYS A 31 -20.27 7.77 -20.71
N VAL A 32 -19.80 7.30 -21.87
CA VAL A 32 -18.42 7.48 -22.32
C VAL A 32 -18.41 7.96 -23.77
N GLU A 33 -17.71 9.04 -24.05
CA GLU A 33 -17.64 9.61 -25.40
C GLU A 33 -16.27 9.33 -26.03
N PHE A 34 -16.24 8.96 -27.30
CA PHE A 34 -15.00 8.72 -28.05
C PHE A 34 -15.05 9.42 -29.41
N GLU A 35 -13.91 9.93 -29.86
CA GLU A 35 -13.75 10.43 -31.22
C GLU A 35 -13.20 9.30 -32.10
N LEU A 36 -14.06 8.71 -32.93
CA LEU A 36 -13.70 7.61 -33.81
C LEU A 36 -13.06 8.12 -35.10
N GLN A 37 -12.15 7.33 -35.66
CA GLN A 37 -11.63 7.51 -37.01
C GLN A 37 -12.45 6.68 -38.01
N ALA A 38 -12.38 7.01 -39.30
CA ALA A 38 -12.98 6.17 -40.34
C ALA A 38 -12.28 4.80 -40.41
N GLY A 39 -13.05 3.72 -40.46
CA GLY A 39 -12.61 2.33 -40.40
C GLY A 39 -12.84 1.68 -39.02
N ILE A 40 -12.00 0.68 -38.70
CA ILE A 40 -12.11 -0.11 -37.48
C ILE A 40 -11.36 0.60 -36.34
N ASN A 41 -12.05 0.78 -35.21
CA ASN A 41 -11.56 1.37 -33.98
C ASN A 41 -11.75 0.35 -32.84
N GLU A 42 -10.81 0.35 -31.91
CA GLU A 42 -10.85 -0.46 -30.70
C GLU A 42 -10.84 0.48 -29.49
N VAL A 43 -11.92 0.45 -28.74
CA VAL A 43 -12.16 1.37 -27.63
C VAL A 43 -12.03 0.64 -26.30
N HIS A 44 -11.15 1.11 -25.44
CA HIS A 44 -10.80 0.50 -24.16
C HIS A 44 -11.28 1.40 -23.03
N LEU A 45 -12.20 0.88 -22.23
CA LEU A 45 -12.55 1.44 -20.93
C LEU A 45 -11.75 0.70 -19.87
N GLU A 46 -10.63 1.30 -19.43
CA GLU A 46 -9.64 0.70 -18.56
C GLU A 46 -10.00 0.86 -17.07
N ASN A 47 -9.44 -0.01 -16.23
CA ASN A 47 -9.60 -0.01 -14.77
C ASN A 47 -11.07 -0.03 -14.29
N VAL A 48 -11.87 -0.89 -14.92
CA VAL A 48 -13.20 -1.25 -14.40
C VAL A 48 -13.04 -2.02 -13.09
N THR A 49 -13.99 -1.83 -12.17
CA THR A 49 -13.96 -2.52 -10.88
C THR A 49 -13.83 -4.03 -11.02
N GLY A 50 -12.99 -4.65 -10.17
CA GLY A 50 -12.78 -6.10 -10.17
C GLY A 50 -14.03 -6.91 -9.84
N ASN A 51 -14.98 -6.31 -9.11
CA ASN A 51 -16.26 -6.91 -8.74
C ASN A 51 -17.26 -7.03 -9.92
N VAL A 52 -16.89 -6.59 -11.12
CA VAL A 52 -17.75 -6.67 -12.31
C VAL A 52 -18.11 -8.11 -12.66
N ILE A 53 -19.38 -8.30 -13.02
CA ILE A 53 -19.91 -9.58 -13.50
C ILE A 53 -19.64 -9.68 -15.00
N TYR A 54 -18.84 -10.65 -15.41
CA TYR A 54 -18.43 -10.88 -16.80
C TYR A 54 -19.59 -10.83 -17.80
N ASP A 55 -20.63 -11.62 -17.57
CA ASP A 55 -21.73 -11.77 -18.53
C ASP A 55 -22.75 -10.62 -18.49
N SER A 56 -22.53 -9.61 -17.64
CA SER A 56 -23.46 -8.49 -17.45
C SER A 56 -23.15 -7.27 -18.32
N VAL A 57 -21.97 -7.22 -18.94
CA VAL A 57 -21.54 -6.04 -19.70
C VAL A 57 -22.40 -5.89 -20.96
N ARG A 58 -23.03 -4.73 -21.11
CA ARG A 58 -23.77 -4.33 -22.31
C ARG A 58 -23.30 -2.94 -22.72
N VAL A 59 -23.26 -2.70 -24.03
CA VAL A 59 -22.84 -1.43 -24.60
C VAL A 59 -23.85 -1.03 -25.64
N ASP A 60 -24.47 0.14 -25.44
CA ASP A 60 -25.31 0.78 -26.44
C ASP A 60 -24.56 1.99 -27.02
N GLY A 61 -24.58 2.15 -28.34
CA GLY A 61 -23.91 3.25 -29.03
C GLY A 61 -24.90 4.26 -29.62
N ARG A 62 -24.52 5.54 -29.61
CA ARG A 62 -25.19 6.63 -30.34
C ARG A 62 -24.16 7.39 -31.18
N GLY A 63 -24.36 7.43 -32.49
CA GLY A 63 -23.46 8.11 -33.44
C GLY A 63 -23.22 7.27 -34.69
N ASP A 64 -22.22 7.65 -35.49
CA ASP A 64 -21.81 6.93 -36.69
C ASP A 64 -20.80 5.82 -36.33
N GLY A 65 -21.31 4.64 -36.00
CA GLY A 65 -20.49 3.46 -35.72
C GLY A 65 -21.31 2.20 -35.46
N VAL A 66 -20.84 1.06 -35.97
CA VAL A 66 -21.40 -0.28 -35.77
C VAL A 66 -20.54 -1.03 -34.76
N ILE A 67 -21.15 -1.56 -33.70
CA ILE A 67 -20.47 -2.38 -32.70
C ILE A 67 -20.33 -3.80 -33.24
N HIS A 68 -19.10 -4.30 -33.33
CA HIS A 68 -18.81 -5.66 -33.76
C HIS A 68 -18.66 -6.62 -32.59
N ASP A 69 -17.96 -6.17 -31.53
CA ASP A 69 -17.63 -7.02 -30.40
C ASP A 69 -17.48 -6.23 -29.11
N VAL A 70 -17.82 -6.86 -27.99
CA VAL A 70 -17.69 -6.33 -26.64
C VAL A 70 -17.09 -7.42 -25.77
N GLN A 71 -15.86 -7.19 -25.29
CA GLN A 71 -15.14 -8.14 -24.47
C GLN A 71 -14.73 -7.51 -23.14
N LEU A 72 -14.84 -8.27 -22.06
CA LEU A 72 -14.19 -7.94 -20.80
C LEU A 72 -12.86 -8.69 -20.75
N THR A 73 -11.76 -7.93 -20.71
CA THR A 73 -10.39 -8.48 -20.70
C THR A 73 -9.73 -8.24 -19.35
N GLU A 74 -8.93 -9.20 -18.90
CA GLU A 74 -8.08 -9.08 -17.72
C GLU A 74 -6.61 -8.98 -18.15
N ARG A 75 -5.89 -8.02 -17.58
CA ARG A 75 -4.43 -7.91 -17.71
C ARG A 75 -3.79 -7.88 -16.33
N ALA A 76 -2.65 -8.55 -16.16
CA ALA A 76 -1.88 -8.45 -14.93
C ALA A 76 -1.52 -6.99 -14.67
N ALA A 77 -1.99 -6.43 -13.57
CA ALA A 77 -1.76 -5.02 -13.24
C ALA A 77 -0.31 -4.82 -12.79
N VAL A 78 0.41 -3.92 -13.46
CA VAL A 78 1.70 -3.42 -12.95
C VAL A 78 1.35 -2.43 -11.84
N HIS A 79 1.95 -2.59 -10.65
CA HIS A 79 1.57 -1.92 -9.40
C HIS A 79 1.56 -0.37 -9.46
N GLU A 80 2.14 0.26 -10.48
CA GLU A 80 2.24 1.71 -10.59
C GLU A 80 0.96 2.41 -11.12
N GLU A 81 0.06 1.69 -11.81
CA GLU A 81 -1.07 2.33 -12.53
C GLU A 81 -2.43 2.26 -11.81
N THR A 82 -2.59 1.39 -10.81
CA THR A 82 -3.92 1.09 -10.22
C THR A 82 -4.09 1.56 -8.78
N ASP A 83 -3.02 1.96 -8.10
CA ASP A 83 -3.07 2.32 -6.68
C ASP A 83 -4.09 3.43 -6.43
N SER A 84 -5.05 3.16 -5.54
CA SER A 84 -5.85 4.24 -4.95
C SER A 84 -4.89 5.24 -4.29
N PRO A 85 -5.15 6.55 -4.34
CA PRO A 85 -4.30 7.56 -3.67
C PRO A 85 -4.02 7.22 -2.20
N LYS A 86 -4.93 6.51 -1.54
CA LYS A 86 -4.77 5.98 -0.18
C LYS A 86 -3.68 4.91 -0.06
N VAL A 87 -3.56 3.99 -1.01
CA VAL A 87 -2.53 2.94 -1.01
C VAL A 87 -1.14 3.55 -1.26
N ALA A 88 -1.06 4.50 -2.20
CA ALA A 88 0.17 5.23 -2.47
C ALA A 88 0.68 6.00 -1.23
N GLU A 89 -0.22 6.64 -0.48
CA GLU A 89 0.12 7.31 0.78
C GLU A 89 0.66 6.32 1.83
N ILE A 90 -0.01 5.17 2.02
CA ILE A 90 0.42 4.15 2.97
C ILE A 90 1.80 3.59 2.59
N ARG A 91 2.04 3.37 1.29
CA ARG A 91 3.34 2.89 0.78
C ARG A 91 4.46 3.91 1.01
N SER A 92 4.21 5.18 0.75
CA SER A 92 5.18 6.26 1.06
C SER A 92 5.50 6.33 2.55
N ARG A 93 4.48 6.19 3.42
CA ARG A 93 4.69 6.15 4.87
C ARG A 93 5.50 4.92 5.30
N HIS A 94 5.26 3.76 4.68
CA HIS A 94 6.04 2.54 4.92
C HIS A 94 7.52 2.75 4.56
N GLU A 95 7.81 3.28 3.37
CA GLU A 95 9.19 3.55 2.92
C GLU A 95 9.91 4.55 3.83
N ALA A 96 9.25 5.64 4.22
CA ALA A 96 9.81 6.62 5.13
C ALA A 96 10.14 5.99 6.49
N LYS A 97 9.25 5.14 7.03
CA LYS A 97 9.47 4.44 8.30
C LYS A 97 10.57 3.39 8.21
N GLN A 98 10.66 2.66 7.10
CA GLN A 98 11.72 1.71 6.83
C GLN A 98 13.09 2.39 6.80
N LYS A 99 13.18 3.57 6.19
CA LYS A 99 14.41 4.38 6.17
C LYS A 99 14.83 4.80 7.58
N GLN A 100 13.90 5.30 8.39
CA GLN A 100 14.17 5.64 9.80
C GLN A 100 14.67 4.44 10.60
N LEU A 101 14.08 3.25 10.39
CA LEU A 101 14.52 2.03 11.06
C LEU A 101 15.96 1.64 10.68
N ASN A 102 16.32 1.80 9.41
CA ASN A 102 17.68 1.53 8.94
C ASN A 102 18.69 2.48 9.59
N GLU A 103 18.40 3.78 9.67
CA GLU A 103 19.25 4.77 10.35
C GLU A 103 19.47 4.42 11.85
N LEU A 104 18.42 3.95 12.53
CA LEU A 104 18.53 3.49 13.92
C LEU A 104 19.37 2.21 14.04
N ARG A 105 19.23 1.25 13.11
CA ARG A 105 20.05 0.03 13.08
C ARG A 105 21.52 0.33 12.79
N ASP A 106 21.81 1.28 11.92
CA ASP A 106 23.17 1.75 11.67
C ASP A 106 23.77 2.33 12.94
N ARG A 107 23.04 3.19 13.65
CA ARG A 107 23.46 3.74 14.94
C ARG A 107 23.68 2.64 15.99
N GLN A 108 22.79 1.65 16.05
CA GLN A 108 22.94 0.49 16.93
C GLN A 108 24.22 -0.29 16.63
N SER A 109 24.55 -0.50 15.35
CA SER A 109 25.76 -1.21 14.91
C SER A 109 27.03 -0.48 15.33
N VAL A 110 27.06 0.86 15.19
CA VAL A 110 28.19 1.70 15.61
C VAL A 110 28.41 1.61 17.11
N LEU A 111 27.33 1.65 17.91
CA LEU A 111 27.43 1.54 19.37
C LEU A 111 27.91 0.15 19.81
N LYS A 112 27.39 -0.93 19.20
CA LYS A 112 27.88 -2.29 19.44
C LYS A 112 29.37 -2.42 19.10
N ARG A 113 29.79 -1.89 17.94
CA ARG A 113 31.20 -1.92 17.54
C ARG A 113 32.10 -1.14 18.51
N ARG A 114 31.60 -0.02 19.05
CA ARG A 114 32.34 0.77 20.05
C ARG A 114 32.52 -0.02 21.35
N ILE A 115 31.51 -0.76 21.80
CA ILE A 115 31.62 -1.68 22.95
C ILE A 115 32.67 -2.75 22.66
N ASP A 116 32.60 -3.42 21.50
CA ASP A 116 33.56 -4.47 21.13
C ASP A 116 35.01 -3.97 21.14
N VAL A 117 35.24 -2.73 20.68
CA VAL A 117 36.57 -2.11 20.70
C VAL A 117 37.01 -1.83 22.13
N LEU A 118 36.14 -1.27 22.97
CA LEU A 118 36.45 -1.01 24.38
C LEU A 118 36.78 -2.31 25.13
N ASP A 119 35.98 -3.36 24.95
CA ASP A 119 36.16 -4.66 25.59
C ASP A 119 37.52 -5.28 25.16
N LYS A 120 37.88 -5.23 23.87
CA LYS A 120 39.19 -5.70 23.36
C LYS A 120 40.38 -4.92 23.90
N VAL A 121 40.24 -3.61 24.10
CA VAL A 121 41.32 -2.78 24.65
C VAL A 121 41.58 -3.17 26.11
N VAL A 122 40.54 -3.49 26.88
CA VAL A 122 40.70 -4.00 28.26
C VAL A 122 41.32 -5.40 28.28
N GLU A 123 40.89 -6.31 27.39
CA GLU A 123 41.51 -7.63 27.26
C GLU A 123 43.02 -7.53 26.96
N GLY A 124 43.39 -6.69 25.99
CA GLY A 124 44.79 -6.47 25.61
C GLY A 124 45.62 -5.80 26.72
N ALA A 125 45.04 -4.83 27.43
CA ALA A 125 45.69 -4.21 28.59
C ALA A 125 45.90 -5.21 29.73
N GLY A 126 44.91 -6.07 30.01
CA GLY A 126 45.01 -7.15 30.99
C GLY A 126 46.10 -8.16 30.64
N GLU A 127 46.20 -8.58 29.37
CA GLU A 127 47.27 -9.48 28.92
C GLU A 127 48.67 -8.86 29.05
N SER A 128 48.80 -7.55 28.80
CA SER A 128 50.09 -6.86 28.87
C SER A 128 50.60 -6.67 30.30
N VAL A 129 49.70 -6.54 31.28
CA VAL A 129 50.06 -6.35 32.70
C VAL A 129 50.37 -7.68 33.39
N VAL A 130 49.74 -8.78 32.96
CA VAL A 130 49.89 -10.11 33.59
C VAL A 130 51.05 -10.93 33.01
N ARG A 131 51.59 -10.56 31.84
CA ARG A 131 52.72 -11.28 31.24
C ARG A 131 54.06 -10.89 31.89
N PRO A 132 54.83 -11.84 32.44
CA PRO A 132 56.20 -11.57 32.88
C PRO A 132 57.08 -11.20 31.68
N PRO A 133 58.12 -10.36 31.87
CA PRO A 133 58.98 -9.91 30.78
C PRO A 133 59.62 -11.10 30.05
N LYS A 134 59.64 -11.05 28.72
CA LYS A 134 60.22 -12.10 27.87
C LYS A 134 61.75 -12.18 27.96
N THR A 135 62.39 -11.20 28.59
CA THR A 135 63.84 -11.11 28.78
C THR A 135 64.16 -11.31 30.26
N SER A 136 64.94 -12.35 30.57
CA SER A 136 65.24 -12.87 31.90
C SER A 136 66.19 -11.99 32.73
N GLY A 137 65.94 -10.68 32.85
CA GLY A 137 66.81 -9.76 33.57
C GLY A 137 66.18 -8.46 34.08
N GLU A 138 64.97 -8.08 33.66
CA GLU A 138 64.30 -6.89 34.17
C GLU A 138 63.27 -7.29 35.24
N SER A 139 63.46 -6.79 36.47
CA SER A 139 62.48 -6.93 37.54
C SER A 139 61.24 -6.13 37.15
N PHE A 140 60.08 -6.79 37.06
CA PHE A 140 58.80 -6.11 36.91
C PHE A 140 58.51 -5.33 38.20
N VAL A 141 58.81 -4.02 38.20
CA VAL A 141 58.53 -3.14 39.33
C VAL A 141 57.21 -2.43 39.07
N LEU A 142 56.18 -2.78 39.84
CA LEU A 142 54.94 -2.01 39.92
C LEU A 142 55.26 -0.66 40.57
N SER A 143 55.44 0.38 39.75
CA SER A 143 55.59 1.75 40.25
C SER A 143 54.24 2.35 40.60
N GLN A 144 54.23 3.33 41.50
CA GLN A 144 53.00 4.03 41.85
C GLN A 144 52.35 4.70 40.62
N ASP A 145 53.16 5.27 39.71
CA ASP A 145 52.69 5.84 38.45
C ASP A 145 52.01 4.80 37.54
N THR A 146 52.49 3.55 37.51
CA THR A 146 51.85 2.48 36.72
C THR A 146 50.48 2.10 37.28
N LEU A 147 50.35 2.06 38.62
CA LEU A 147 49.07 1.78 39.29
C LEU A 147 48.08 2.93 39.10
N GLU A 148 48.55 4.19 39.15
CA GLU A 148 47.72 5.37 38.95
C GLU A 148 47.22 5.46 37.48
N ASN A 149 48.09 5.19 36.51
CA ASN A 149 47.72 5.10 35.10
C ASN A 149 46.72 3.97 34.81
N LEU A 150 46.89 2.81 35.45
CA LEU A 150 45.93 1.70 35.37
C LEU A 150 44.59 2.09 35.96
N THR A 151 44.58 2.74 37.12
CA THR A 151 43.35 3.20 37.79
C THR A 151 42.61 4.21 36.91
N ASN A 152 43.32 5.18 36.33
CA ASN A 152 42.75 6.17 35.42
C ASN A 152 42.17 5.52 34.15
N PHE A 153 42.87 4.53 33.59
CA PHE A 153 42.39 3.76 32.45
C PHE A 153 41.11 2.97 32.76
N TYR A 154 41.06 2.27 33.90
CA TYR A 154 39.87 1.52 34.31
C TYR A 154 38.68 2.43 34.60
N ASN A 155 38.89 3.58 35.26
CA ASN A 155 37.83 4.57 35.48
C ASN A 155 37.28 5.11 34.15
N PHE A 156 38.17 5.47 33.21
CA PHE A 156 37.77 5.91 31.86
C PHE A 156 36.97 4.84 31.12
N TYR A 157 37.41 3.58 31.21
CA TYR A 157 36.72 2.45 30.60
C TYR A 157 35.34 2.22 31.23
N GLU A 158 35.24 2.25 32.56
CA GLU A 158 33.97 2.06 33.28
C GLU A 158 32.95 3.13 32.88
N GLU A 159 33.36 4.40 32.88
CA GLU A 159 32.51 5.53 32.51
C GLU A 159 32.09 5.45 31.03
N SER A 160 33.06 5.20 30.13
CA SER A 160 32.81 5.07 28.69
C SER A 160 31.90 3.88 28.37
N SER A 161 32.17 2.70 28.96
CA SER A 161 31.41 1.48 28.74
C SER A 161 29.97 1.63 29.26
N THR A 162 29.80 2.23 30.45
CA THR A 162 28.48 2.50 31.03
C THR A 162 27.68 3.47 30.15
N SER A 163 28.31 4.55 29.69
CA SER A 163 27.70 5.54 28.80
C SER A 163 27.26 4.93 27.46
N VAL A 164 28.15 4.21 26.77
CA VAL A 164 27.86 3.60 25.46
C VAL A 164 26.79 2.51 25.59
N ARG A 165 26.84 1.67 26.63
CA ARG A 165 25.81 0.65 26.90
C ARG A 165 24.46 1.29 27.23
N SER A 166 24.43 2.44 27.90
CA SER A 166 23.21 3.21 28.14
C SER A 166 22.61 3.75 26.85
N GLN A 167 23.43 4.35 25.98
CA GLN A 167 23.00 4.80 24.66
C GLN A 167 22.46 3.66 23.81
N LEU A 168 23.12 2.49 23.86
CA LEU A 168 22.67 1.30 23.14
C LEU A 168 21.28 0.83 23.61
N ARG A 169 21.00 0.85 24.93
CA ARG A 169 19.67 0.55 25.45
C ARG A 169 18.61 1.53 24.93
N GLY A 170 18.93 2.82 24.88
CA GLY A 170 18.04 3.84 24.32
C GLY A 170 17.72 3.57 22.84
N VAL A 171 18.74 3.37 22.02
CA VAL A 171 18.57 3.06 20.59
C VAL A 171 17.82 1.75 20.37
N ASN A 172 18.05 0.72 21.18
CA ASN A 172 17.30 -0.55 21.09
C ASN A 172 15.79 -0.33 21.34
N ALA A 173 15.43 0.48 22.33
CA ALA A 173 14.02 0.79 22.59
C ALA A 173 13.37 1.56 21.42
N GLU A 174 14.12 2.47 20.79
CA GLU A 174 13.68 3.18 19.57
C GLU A 174 13.51 2.22 18.39
N VAL A 175 14.43 1.28 18.19
CA VAL A 175 14.35 0.23 17.16
C VAL A 175 13.10 -0.63 17.37
N GLU A 176 12.89 -1.16 18.58
CA GLU A 176 11.71 -1.98 18.89
C GLU A 176 10.39 -1.22 18.70
N LYS A 177 10.37 0.07 19.00
CA LYS A 177 9.21 0.93 18.75
C LYS A 177 8.99 1.11 17.25
N ALA A 178 10.05 1.43 16.50
CA ALA A 178 9.97 1.62 15.05
C ALA A 178 9.58 0.33 14.31
N GLU A 179 10.05 -0.83 14.75
CA GLU A 179 9.67 -2.15 14.20
C GLU A 179 8.18 -2.45 14.43
N ARG A 180 7.66 -2.16 15.62
CA ARG A 180 6.22 -2.30 15.91
C ARG A 180 5.37 -1.39 15.04
N GLU A 181 5.77 -0.12 14.90
CA GLU A 181 5.06 0.83 14.03
C GLU A 181 5.15 0.41 12.55
N LEU A 182 6.31 -0.04 12.08
CA LEU A 182 6.49 -0.54 10.72
C LEU A 182 5.63 -1.78 10.47
N SER A 183 5.58 -2.73 11.40
CA SER A 183 4.71 -3.91 11.30
C SER A 183 3.24 -3.51 11.22
N ALA A 184 2.80 -2.53 12.01
CA ALA A 184 1.42 -2.03 11.96
C ALA A 184 1.11 -1.37 10.61
N ILE A 185 2.04 -0.60 10.04
CA ILE A 185 1.89 0.00 8.70
C ILE A 185 1.89 -1.08 7.62
N GLN A 186 2.72 -2.11 7.75
CA GLN A 186 2.74 -3.25 6.83
C GLN A 186 1.42 -4.02 6.88
N ASP A 187 0.85 -4.23 8.06
CA ASP A 187 -0.47 -4.85 8.22
C ASP A 187 -1.58 -3.98 7.59
N GLU A 188 -1.50 -2.66 7.75
CA GLU A 188 -2.43 -1.72 7.10
C GLU A 188 -2.29 -1.76 5.57
N LEU A 189 -1.06 -1.82 5.05
CA LEU A 189 -0.79 -1.96 3.62
C LEU A 189 -1.31 -3.29 3.11
N ASN A 190 -1.01 -4.40 3.79
CA ASN A 190 -1.50 -5.73 3.43
C ASN A 190 -3.02 -5.79 3.44
N ARG A 191 -3.71 -5.13 4.38
CA ARG A 191 -5.18 -5.05 4.40
C ARG A 191 -5.70 -4.21 3.24
N ALA A 192 -5.11 -3.05 3.00
CA ALA A 192 -5.46 -2.20 1.88
C ALA A 192 -5.23 -2.91 0.53
N GLU A 193 -4.22 -3.78 0.43
CA GLU A 193 -3.91 -4.62 -0.73
C GLU A 193 -4.73 -5.93 -0.77
N SER A 194 -5.20 -6.46 0.37
CA SER A 194 -6.04 -7.67 0.42
C SER A 194 -7.51 -7.36 0.16
N ASP A 195 -8.01 -6.21 0.62
CA ASP A 195 -9.24 -5.58 0.13
C ASP A 195 -9.16 -5.32 -1.40
N SER A 196 -7.94 -5.41 -1.93
CA SER A 196 -7.54 -5.22 -3.31
C SER A 196 -7.09 -6.52 -4.01
N TYR A 197 -7.42 -7.71 -3.50
CA TYR A 197 -7.14 -8.99 -4.18
C TYR A 197 -7.68 -8.99 -5.63
N GLU A 198 -8.73 -8.21 -5.87
CA GLU A 198 -9.32 -7.90 -7.16
C GLU A 198 -8.49 -6.97 -8.08
N GLN A 199 -7.47 -6.28 -7.58
CA GLN A 199 -6.59 -5.37 -8.35
C GLN A 199 -5.30 -6.03 -8.85
N ARG A 200 -5.06 -7.33 -8.62
CA ARG A 200 -3.95 -8.05 -9.30
C ARG A 200 -4.12 -8.07 -10.81
N PHE A 201 -5.36 -7.97 -11.26
CA PHE A 201 -5.71 -7.90 -12.66
C PHE A 201 -6.53 -6.62 -12.88
N SER A 202 -6.09 -5.77 -13.79
CA SER A 202 -6.90 -4.67 -14.28
C SER A 202 -7.91 -5.25 -15.28
N LYS A 203 -9.20 -4.97 -15.05
CA LYS A 203 -10.29 -5.33 -15.95
C LYS A 203 -10.56 -4.18 -16.89
N SER A 204 -10.59 -4.46 -18.19
CA SER A 204 -10.89 -3.47 -19.23
C SER A 204 -12.00 -3.97 -20.13
N ILE A 205 -13.00 -3.12 -20.37
CA ILE A 205 -14.03 -3.38 -21.37
C ILE A 205 -13.49 -2.89 -22.71
N VAL A 206 -13.33 -3.82 -23.65
CA VAL A 206 -12.84 -3.59 -25.00
C VAL A 206 -14.01 -3.68 -25.95
N VAL A 207 -14.26 -2.61 -26.72
CA VAL A 207 -15.34 -2.53 -27.68
C VAL A 207 -14.74 -2.32 -29.07
N THR A 208 -15.01 -3.23 -30.00
CA THR A 208 -14.60 -3.08 -31.40
C THR A 208 -15.73 -2.42 -32.18
N LEU A 209 -15.43 -1.29 -32.81
CA LEU A 209 -16.38 -0.43 -33.51
C LEU A 209 -15.89 -0.16 -34.93
N GLU A 210 -16.79 -0.14 -35.91
CA GLU A 210 -16.46 0.31 -37.26
C GLU A 210 -17.28 1.55 -37.59
N SER A 211 -16.62 2.60 -38.08
CA SER A 211 -17.25 3.86 -38.47
C SER A 211 -16.94 4.17 -39.93
N GLU A 212 -17.94 4.57 -40.72
CA GLU A 212 -17.70 4.89 -42.13
C GLU A 212 -17.00 6.25 -42.30
N LYS A 213 -17.40 7.26 -41.50
CA LYS A 213 -16.88 8.62 -41.64
C LYS A 213 -16.01 9.05 -40.46
N GLY A 214 -16.02 8.28 -39.36
CA GLY A 214 -15.51 8.73 -38.08
C GLY A 214 -16.43 9.77 -37.42
N GLY A 215 -16.04 10.24 -36.24
CA GLY A 215 -16.76 11.27 -35.49
C GLY A 215 -17.02 10.90 -34.04
N LEU A 216 -17.72 11.80 -33.34
CA LEU A 216 -18.05 11.62 -31.94
C LEU A 216 -19.12 10.52 -31.78
N VAL A 217 -18.80 9.50 -31.01
CA VAL A 217 -19.72 8.44 -30.60
C VAL A 217 -19.86 8.44 -29.09
N GLU A 218 -21.11 8.39 -28.64
CA GLU A 218 -21.47 8.22 -27.25
C GLU A 218 -21.78 6.73 -27.00
N LEU A 219 -21.04 6.12 -26.07
CA LEU A 219 -21.24 4.76 -25.61
C LEU A 219 -21.86 4.78 -24.21
N LYS A 220 -22.95 4.06 -24.05
CA LYS A 220 -23.59 3.79 -22.78
C LYS A 220 -23.22 2.38 -22.35
N VAL A 221 -22.30 2.29 -21.39
CA VAL A 221 -21.77 1.03 -20.89
C VAL A 221 -22.51 0.69 -19.61
N SER A 222 -23.29 -0.40 -19.64
CA SER A 222 -23.93 -0.94 -18.44
C SER A 222 -23.27 -2.25 -18.01
N TYR A 223 -23.08 -2.39 -16.71
CA TYR A 223 -22.49 -3.58 -16.12
C TYR A 223 -22.96 -3.74 -14.68
N GLN A 224 -23.00 -4.99 -14.21
CA GLN A 224 -23.36 -5.33 -12.84
C GLN A 224 -22.09 -5.59 -12.02
N VAL A 225 -22.16 -5.29 -10.73
CA VAL A 225 -21.07 -5.50 -9.77
C VAL A 225 -21.58 -6.19 -8.52
N HIS A 226 -20.76 -7.07 -7.96
CA HIS A 226 -21.00 -7.64 -6.65
C HIS A 226 -20.67 -6.64 -5.53
N GLY A 227 -21.13 -6.92 -4.31
CA GLY A 227 -20.73 -6.18 -3.11
C GLY A 227 -21.64 -5.00 -2.73
N ALA A 228 -22.55 -4.59 -3.61
CA ALA A 228 -23.59 -3.62 -3.27
C ALA A 228 -24.81 -4.34 -2.66
N ARG A 229 -25.34 -3.82 -1.55
CA ARG A 229 -26.52 -4.35 -0.86
C ARG A 229 -27.35 -3.20 -0.29
N TRP A 230 -28.65 -3.40 -0.21
CA TRP A 230 -29.55 -2.51 0.51
C TRP A 230 -30.49 -3.35 1.39
N HIS A 231 -30.93 -2.79 2.52
CA HIS A 231 -31.82 -3.48 3.43
C HIS A 231 -33.05 -2.60 3.70
N PRO A 232 -34.27 -3.02 3.29
CA PRO A 232 -35.47 -2.25 3.59
C PRO A 232 -35.70 -2.19 5.09
N THR A 233 -35.93 -0.99 5.61
CA THR A 233 -36.40 -0.80 6.99
C THR A 233 -37.84 -0.30 6.96
N TYR A 234 -38.74 -1.03 7.62
CA TYR A 234 -40.16 -0.69 7.67
C TYR A 234 -40.52 -0.13 9.04
N ASP A 235 -41.10 1.08 9.08
CA ASP A 235 -41.76 1.64 10.27
C ASP A 235 -43.28 1.43 10.15
N LEU A 236 -43.85 0.61 11.03
CA LEU A 236 -45.29 0.37 11.08
C LEU A 236 -45.91 1.21 12.20
N ARG A 237 -46.59 2.30 11.81
CA ARG A 237 -47.35 3.12 12.77
C ARG A 237 -48.82 2.74 12.74
N VAL A 238 -49.34 2.27 13.87
CA VAL A 238 -50.75 1.92 14.05
C VAL A 238 -51.43 3.06 14.81
N CYS A 239 -52.41 3.72 14.19
CA CYS A 239 -53.29 4.68 14.86
C CYS A 239 -54.56 3.97 15.34
N THR A 240 -54.79 3.92 16.65
CA THR A 240 -55.92 3.23 17.29
C THR A 240 -57.19 4.07 17.44
N THR A 241 -57.32 5.19 16.72
CA THR A 241 -58.47 6.09 16.82
C THR A 241 -59.34 5.99 15.57
N GLY A 242 -60.37 5.15 15.61
CA GLY A 242 -61.59 5.21 14.79
C GLY A 242 -61.52 4.97 13.28
N GLU A 243 -60.49 5.45 12.58
CA GLU A 243 -60.34 5.29 11.13
C GLU A 243 -59.01 4.60 10.84
N LYS A 244 -59.10 3.30 10.51
CA LYS A 244 -57.95 2.49 10.11
C LYS A 244 -57.39 3.02 8.79
N SER A 245 -56.42 3.91 8.85
CA SER A 245 -55.55 4.22 7.69
C SER A 245 -54.14 3.73 7.97
N LEU A 246 -53.70 2.74 7.18
CA LEU A 246 -52.30 2.32 7.13
C LEU A 246 -51.57 3.31 6.23
N LYS A 247 -50.62 4.07 6.77
CA LYS A 247 -49.74 4.93 5.97
C LYS A 247 -48.36 4.28 5.88
N HIS A 248 -47.96 3.95 4.65
CA HIS A 248 -46.65 3.37 4.34
C HIS A 248 -45.67 4.50 4.01
N TYR A 249 -44.54 4.56 4.71
CA TYR A 249 -43.43 5.45 4.38
C TYR A 249 -42.17 4.60 4.18
N LEU A 250 -41.57 4.69 2.99
CA LEU A 250 -40.26 4.13 2.70
C LEU A 250 -39.21 5.11 3.22
N LEU A 251 -38.44 4.72 4.23
CA LEU A 251 -37.23 5.43 4.64
C LEU A 251 -36.06 4.89 3.81
N TRP A 252 -35.43 5.78 3.05
CA TRP A 252 -34.19 5.51 2.33
C TRP A 252 -33.02 5.84 3.27
N LEU A 253 -32.20 4.83 3.61
CA LEU A 253 -30.89 5.01 4.23
C LEU A 253 -29.83 4.56 3.22
#